data_AF-A0A730K987-F1
#
_entry.id   AF-A0A730K987-F1
#
_cell.length_a   1.000
_cell.length_b   1.000
_cell.length_c   1.000
_cell.angle_alpha   90.00
_cell.angle_beta   90.00
_cell.angle_gamma   90.00
#
_symmetry.space_group_name_H-M   'P 1'
#
loop_
_entity.id
_entity.type
_entity.pdbx_description
1 polymer ?
#
loop_
_entity_poly.entity_id
_entity_poly.type
_entity_poly.pdbx_seq_one_letter_code
_entity_poly.pdbx_strand_id
1 'polypeptide(L)' 'MNLKPVEPDARELVDRARVLTEVMLENPDEAGPNYVLLLILAEQLHRLHDIFEAAEVRRMREDKLPL' A
#
# COMPACT_ATOMS: atom_id res chain seq x y z
N MET A 1 17.15 -17.97 17.76
CA MET A 1 15.82 -18.04 17.11
C MET A 1 16.04 -18.11 15.61
N ASN A 2 15.48 -19.10 14.93
CA ASN A 2 15.59 -19.22 13.48
C ASN A 2 14.44 -18.39 12.88
N LEU A 3 14.64 -17.07 12.75
CA LEU A 3 13.67 -16.18 12.11
C LEU A 3 13.73 -16.43 10.60
N LYS A 4 12.92 -17.36 10.10
CA LYS A 4 12.66 -17.39 8.66
C LYS A 4 11.94 -16.09 8.30
N PRO A 5 12.35 -15.38 7.23
CA PRO A 5 11.61 -14.24 6.75
C PRO A 5 10.16 -14.66 6.51
N VAL A 6 9.23 -13.98 7.16
CA VAL A 6 7.81 -14.11 6.84
C VAL A 6 7.61 -13.37 5.53
N GLU A 7 7.07 -14.05 4.52
CA GLU A 7 6.71 -13.39 3.28
C GLU A 7 5.63 -12.34 3.56
N PRO A 8 5.79 -11.11 3.06
CA PRO A 8 4.81 -10.06 3.28
C PRO A 8 3.48 -10.45 2.63
N ASP A 9 2.39 -10.13 3.32
CA ASP A 9 1.06 -10.26 2.72
C ASP A 9 0.82 -9.17 1.66
N ALA A 10 -0.31 -9.27 0.98
CA ALA A 10 -0.66 -8.33 -0.09
C ALA A 10 -0.79 -6.88 0.41
N ARG A 11 -1.24 -6.67 1.66
CA ARG A 11 -1.37 -5.33 2.25
C ARG A 11 0.00 -4.75 2.52
N GLU A 12 0.90 -5.51 3.13
CA GLU A 12 2.28 -5.09 3.37
C GLU A 12 3.01 -4.75 2.07
N LEU A 13 2.79 -5.53 0.99
CA LEU A 13 3.36 -5.25 -0.32
C LEU A 13 2.85 -3.92 -0.89
N VAL A 14 1.54 -3.65 -0.81
CA VAL A 14 0.95 -2.38 -1.25
C VAL A 14 1.50 -1.20 -0.43
N ASP A 15 1.59 -1.35 0.90
CA ASP A 15 2.08 -0.29 1.77
C ASP A 15 3.55 0.06 1.48
N ARG A 16 4.39 -0.97 1.28
CA ARG A 16 5.80 -0.77 0.88
C ARG A 16 5.91 -0.09 -0.49
N ALA A 17 5.14 -0.54 -1.49
CA ALA A 17 5.15 0.05 -2.82
C ALA A 17 4.70 1.51 -2.79
N ARG A 18 3.70 1.83 -1.97
CA ARG A 18 3.17 3.19 -1.79
C ARG A 18 4.24 4.13 -1.25
N VAL A 19 4.90 3.76 -0.16
CA VAL A 19 5.98 4.55 0.45
C VAL A 19 7.13 4.78 -0.55
N LEU A 20 7.56 3.73 -1.26
CA LEU A 20 8.62 3.85 -2.26
C LEU A 20 8.23 4.81 -3.39
N THR A 21 6.99 4.72 -3.87
CA THR A 21 6.49 5.58 -4.94
C THR A 21 6.39 7.04 -4.48
N GLU A 22 5.93 7.29 -3.26
CA GLU A 22 5.88 8.63 -2.65
C GLU A 22 7.30 9.23 -2.55
N VAL A 23 8.29 8.46 -2.09
CA VAL A 23 9.70 8.92 -2.01
C VAL A 23 10.27 9.27 -3.40
N MET A 24 9.94 8.50 -4.43
CA MET A 24 10.38 8.81 -5.80
C MET A 24 9.71 10.08 -6.35
N LEU A 25 8.49 10.39 -5.90
CA LEU A 25 7.76 11.60 -6.28
C LEU A 25 8.26 12.87 -5.57
N GLU A 26 8.88 12.74 -4.39
CA GLU A 26 9.52 13.86 -3.68
C GLU A 26 10.69 14.48 -4.47
N ASN A 27 11.29 13.73 -5.40
CA ASN A 27 12.43 14.16 -6.22
C ASN A 27 12.09 14.10 -7.72
N PRO A 28 11.26 15.03 -8.26
CA PRO A 28 10.78 14.99 -9.63
C PRO A 28 11.89 15.02 -10.68
N ASP A 29 13.01 15.69 -10.39
CA ASP A 29 14.16 15.78 -11.29
C ASP A 29 14.84 14.41 -11.49
N GLU A 30 14.85 13.55 -10.48
CA GLU A 30 15.39 12.18 -10.56
C GLU A 30 14.41 11.23 -11.24
N ALA A 31 13.11 11.43 -11.04
CA ALA A 31 12.06 10.66 -11.72
C ALA A 31 12.04 10.91 -13.23
N GLY A 32 12.37 12.14 -13.65
CA GLY A 32 12.47 12.56 -15.05
C GLY A 32 11.25 12.12 -15.88
N PRO A 33 11.43 11.33 -16.95
CA PRO A 33 10.32 10.91 -17.82
C PRO A 33 9.30 10.01 -17.12
N ASN A 34 9.65 9.40 -16.00
CA ASN A 34 8.76 8.51 -15.25
C ASN A 34 7.84 9.26 -14.29
N TYR A 35 8.00 10.57 -14.12
CA TYR A 35 7.24 11.35 -13.14
C TYR A 35 5.72 11.18 -13.29
N VAL A 36 5.20 11.29 -14.52
CA VAL A 36 3.76 11.10 -14.79
C VAL A 36 3.32 9.67 -14.48
N LEU A 37 4.15 8.67 -14.78
CA LEU A 37 3.83 7.27 -14.48
C LEU A 37 3.80 7.01 -12.96
N LEU A 38 4.72 7.63 -12.22
CA LEU A 38 4.75 7.54 -10.76
C LEU A 38 3.53 8.21 -10.12
N LEU A 39 3.03 9.33 -10.67
CA LEU A 39 1.80 9.96 -10.20
C LEU A 39 0.59 9.01 -10.36
N ILE A 40 0.47 8.36 -11.51
CA ILE A 40 -0.60 7.39 -11.77
C ILE A 40 -0.46 6.18 -10.83
N LEU A 41 0.75 5.67 -10.66
CA LEU A 41 1.01 4.55 -9.76
C LEU A 41 0.68 4.89 -8.30
N ALA A 42 1.06 6.08 -7.83
CA ALA A 42 0.74 6.55 -6.49
C ALA A 42 -0.77 6.59 -6.26
N GLU A 43 -1.52 7.16 -7.21
CA GLU A 43 -2.99 7.19 -7.14
C GLU A 43 -3.59 5.78 -7.05
N GLN A 44 -3.10 4.85 -7.87
CA GLN A 44 -3.56 3.45 -7.85
C GLN A 44 -3.24 2.76 -6.52
N LEU A 45 -2.05 3.00 -5.96
CA LEU A 45 -1.63 2.44 -4.68
C LEU A 45 -2.42 3.02 -3.50
N HIS A 46 -2.76 4.32 -3.50
CA HIS A 46 -3.69 4.91 -2.52
C HIS A 46 -5.06 4.24 -2.60
N ARG A 47 -5.64 4.10 -3.80
CA ARG A 47 -6.94 3.43 -3.97
C ARG A 47 -6.92 1.99 -3.47
N LEU A 48 -5.83 1.24 -3.73
CA LEU A 48 -5.67 -0.13 -3.23
C LEU A 48 -5.56 -0.16 -1.71
N HIS A 49 -4.79 0.76 -1.13
CA HIS A 49 -4.68 0.90 0.32
C HIS A 49 -6.04 1.14 0.98
N ASP A 50 -6.84 2.07 0.43
CA ASP A 50 -8.18 2.38 0.94
C ASP A 50 -9.12 1.15 0.88
N ILE A 51 -9.03 0.36 -0.19
CA ILE A 51 -9.81 -0.89 -0.34
C ILE A 51 -9.45 -1.89 0.75
N PHE A 52 -8.15 -2.10 1.02
CA PHE A 52 -7.71 -3.00 2.07
C PHE A 52 -8.14 -2.51 3.47
N GLU A 53 -8.05 -1.20 3.73
CA GLU A 53 -8.46 -0.62 5.01
C GLU A 53 -9.97 -0.76 5.21
N ALA A 54 -10.77 -0.48 4.18
CA ALA A 54 -12.22 -0.67 4.23
C ALA A 54 -12.60 -2.14 4.46
N ALA A 55 -11.87 -3.09 3.87
CA ALA A 55 -12.08 -4.51 4.07
C ALA A 55 -11.75 -4.94 5.52
N GLU A 56 -10.66 -4.42 6.09
CA GLU A 56 -10.28 -4.65 7.48
C GLU A 56 -11.33 -4.08 8.46
N VAL A 57 -11.75 -2.83 8.25
CA VAL A 57 -12.82 -2.19 9.04
C VAL A 57 -14.11 -3.00 8.96
N ARG A 58 -14.48 -3.53 7.78
CA ARG A 58 -15.66 -4.37 7.62
C ARG A 58 -15.54 -5.66 8.43
N ARG A 59 -14.41 -6.37 8.34
CA ARG A 59 -14.15 -7.59 9.14
C ARG A 59 -14.25 -7.30 10.63
N MET A 60 -13.61 -6.24 11.11
CA MET A 60 -13.67 -5.84 12.52
C MET A 60 -15.09 -5.51 13.00
N ARG A 61 -15.98 -5.05 12.12
CA ARG A 61 -17.40 -4.80 12.45
C ARG A 61 -18.21 -6.09 12.47
N GLU A 62 -17.96 -6.99 11.52
CA GLU A 62 -18.58 -8.32 11.46
C GLU A 62 -18.20 -9.17 12.69
N ASP A 63 -16.93 -9.14 13.10
CA ASP A 63 -16.43 -9.84 14.30
C ASP A 63 -17.02 -9.31 15.63
N LYS A 64 -17.54 -8.08 15.62
CA LYS A 64 -18.14 -7.42 16.80
C LYS A 64 -19.65 -7.63 16.93
N LEU A 65 -20.30 -8.23 15.95
CA LEU A 65 -21.72 -8.59 16.06
C LEU A 65 -21.85 -9.88 16.88
N PRO A 66 -22.56 -9.88 18.03
CA PRO A 66 -22.84 -11.12 18.74
C PRO A 66 -23.79 -11.98 17.90
N LEU A 67 -23.54 -13.29 17.90
CA LEU A 67 -24.43 -14.33 17.34
C LEU A 67 -25.86 -14.20 17.87
#